data_AF-A0A1I7EPN9-F1
#
_entry.id   AF-A0A1I7EPN9-F1
#
_cell.length_a   1.000
_cell.length_b   1.000
_cell.length_c   1.000
_cell.angle_alpha   90.00
_cell.angle_beta   90.00
_cell.angle_gamma   90.00
#
_symmetry.space_group_name_H-M   'P 1'
#
loop_
_entity.id
_entity.type
_entity.pdbx_description
1 polymer ?
#
loop_
_entity_poly.entity_id
_entity_poly.type
_entity_poly.pdbx_seq_one_letter_code
_entity_poly.pdbx_strand_id
1 'polypeptide(L)'
;MRLLSIGEAADPLGVAVGTLRRWHRQGRLPSAGRTVDGHRRYLHDALRASLGTAPALAGKTVCDARVASHDQAEQLKTQAARLEKHYVEAGFADVGVVTDLGSGLNYRKKGLQRLLMDHLRGRLARLAANVPGICFGTRKLLGQQHHLELARFDRRGAWLREWQARRSHQVFFVGSKDETAGNQLCQLQRTADGAYALKIRVPDRLLSPRDDRYLVICDVIFDYDRAALGTALEANVALSWRLHRDERGWRAFVSFNHPAAEKSSLDVAHGATGIDFNVDHLAVTETDPFATCQARADSHCCSRMYPQVGATPCSLTR
;
A
#
# COMPACT_ATOMS: atom_id res chain seq x y z
N MET A 1 4.08 13.77 -9.22
CA MET A 1 3.79 15.03 -9.92
C MET A 1 4.75 16.09 -9.43
N ARG A 2 5.78 16.40 -10.23
CA ARG A 2 6.75 17.47 -9.98
C ARG A 2 6.33 18.70 -10.79
N LEU A 3 6.33 19.87 -10.18
CA LEU A 3 5.99 21.14 -10.84
C LEU A 3 7.26 21.98 -11.00
N LEU A 4 7.52 22.46 -12.22
CA LEU A 4 8.69 23.23 -12.59
C LEU A 4 8.35 24.71 -12.72
N SER A 5 9.25 25.58 -12.25
CA SER A 5 9.25 26.99 -12.64
C SER A 5 9.49 27.15 -14.14
N ILE A 6 9.27 28.36 -14.66
CA ILE A 6 9.47 28.63 -16.08
C ILE A 6 10.93 28.49 -16.53
N GLY A 7 11.90 28.77 -15.65
CA GLY A 7 13.32 28.57 -15.92
C GLY A 7 13.68 27.08 -15.97
N GLU A 8 13.28 26.34 -14.94
CA GLU A 8 13.50 24.89 -14.87
C GLU A 8 12.79 24.11 -15.99
N ALA A 9 11.72 24.67 -16.56
CA ALA A 9 11.04 24.11 -17.72
C ALA A 9 11.74 24.44 -19.05
N ALA A 10 12.38 25.60 -19.14
CA ALA A 10 13.03 26.09 -20.35
C ALA A 10 14.37 25.39 -20.61
N ASP A 11 15.14 25.12 -19.56
CA ASP A 11 16.43 24.42 -19.61
C ASP A 11 16.39 23.07 -20.36
N PRO A 12 15.56 22.08 -19.97
CA PRO A 12 15.53 20.80 -20.66
C PRO A 12 14.93 20.88 -22.08
N LEU A 13 14.19 21.94 -22.38
CA LEU A 13 13.67 22.20 -23.73
C LEU A 13 14.70 22.86 -24.65
N GLY A 14 15.85 23.30 -24.13
CA GLY A 14 16.84 24.02 -24.91
C GLY A 14 16.32 25.35 -25.47
N VAL A 15 15.31 25.96 -24.83
CA VAL A 15 14.70 27.21 -25.29
C VAL A 15 14.85 28.31 -24.25
N ALA A 16 14.88 29.57 -24.70
CA ALA A 16 14.84 30.70 -23.77
C ALA A 16 13.47 30.78 -23.05
N VAL A 17 13.46 31.27 -21.81
CA VAL A 17 12.24 31.52 -21.01
C VAL A 17 11.20 32.33 -21.78
N GLY A 18 11.63 33.32 -22.59
CA GLY A 18 10.74 34.10 -23.45
C GLY A 18 9.99 33.26 -24.50
N THR A 19 10.64 32.24 -25.05
CA THR A 19 10.02 31.27 -25.97
C THR A 19 8.95 30.45 -25.27
N LEU A 20 9.23 30.00 -24.03
CA LEU A 20 8.23 29.27 -23.23
C LEU A 20 7.00 30.13 -22.91
N ARG A 21 7.20 31.43 -22.64
CA ARG A 21 6.10 32.41 -22.45
C ARG A 21 5.24 32.55 -23.71
N ARG A 22 5.86 32.56 -24.91
CA ARG A 22 5.15 32.60 -26.19
C ARG A 22 4.34 31.32 -26.44
N TRP A 23 4.93 30.15 -26.23
CA TRP A 23 4.26 28.87 -26.40
C TRP A 23 3.04 28.72 -25.50
N HIS A 24 3.13 29.19 -24.26
CA HIS A 24 2.00 29.23 -23.35
C HIS A 24 0.87 30.15 -23.86
N ARG A 25 1.20 31.35 -24.36
CA ARG A 25 0.21 32.29 -24.92
C ARG A 25 -0.48 31.71 -26.17
N GLN A 26 0.25 30.88 -26.93
CA GLN A 26 -0.24 30.20 -28.13
C GLN A 26 -0.94 28.85 -27.83
N GLY A 27 -1.06 28.46 -26.56
CA GLY A 27 -1.68 27.19 -26.16
C GLY A 27 -0.85 25.93 -26.46
N ARG A 28 0.38 26.06 -26.98
CA ARG A 28 1.24 24.92 -27.36
C ARG A 28 1.82 24.15 -26.17
N LEU A 29 2.01 24.84 -25.04
CA LEU A 29 2.44 24.22 -23.78
C LEU A 29 1.71 24.89 -22.60
N PRO A 30 0.54 24.37 -22.18
CA PRO A 30 -0.22 24.96 -21.09
C PRO A 30 0.54 24.84 -19.76
N SER A 31 0.38 25.83 -18.89
CA SER A 31 0.87 25.74 -17.51
C SER A 31 -0.10 24.88 -16.70
N ALA A 32 0.40 24.05 -15.79
CA ALA A 32 -0.42 23.25 -14.88
C ALA A 32 -1.13 24.10 -13.81
N GLY A 33 -0.62 25.31 -13.55
CA GLY A 33 -1.20 26.25 -12.62
C GLY A 33 -0.31 27.46 -12.41
N ARG A 34 -0.73 28.32 -11.47
CA ARG A 34 0.04 29.49 -11.02
C ARG A 34 0.24 29.44 -9.51
N THR A 35 1.35 30.00 -9.03
CA THR A 35 1.53 30.26 -7.60
C THR A 35 0.61 31.40 -7.16
N VAL A 36 0.49 31.61 -5.85
CA VAL A 36 -0.24 32.76 -5.27
C VAL A 36 0.30 34.08 -5.83
N ASP A 37 1.63 34.19 -6.02
CA ASP A 37 2.28 35.35 -6.64
C ASP A 37 2.15 35.42 -8.18
N GLY A 38 1.33 34.56 -8.79
CA GLY A 38 1.03 34.57 -10.22
C GLY A 38 2.06 33.89 -11.13
N HIS A 39 3.12 33.29 -10.58
CA HIS A 39 4.16 32.61 -11.38
C HIS A 39 3.66 31.29 -11.95
N ARG A 40 3.89 31.07 -13.26
CA ARG A 40 3.50 29.84 -13.97
C ARG A 40 4.27 28.63 -13.47
N ARG A 41 3.58 27.50 -13.31
CA ARG A 41 4.16 26.20 -13.01
C ARG A 41 3.81 25.18 -14.10
N TYR A 42 4.80 24.40 -14.50
CA TYR A 42 4.66 23.38 -15.56
C TYR A 42 4.78 21.98 -14.96
N LEU A 43 3.92 21.06 -15.39
CA LEU A 43 4.05 19.66 -14.99
C LEU A 43 5.29 19.06 -15.65
N HIS A 44 6.20 18.54 -14.83
CA HIS A 44 7.42 17.88 -15.30
C HIS A 44 7.10 16.71 -16.25
N ASP A 45 6.05 15.95 -15.96
CA ASP A 45 5.65 14.80 -16.77
C ASP A 45 5.07 15.24 -18.14
N ALA A 46 4.35 16.38 -18.18
CA ALA A 46 3.88 16.99 -19.42
C ALA A 46 5.05 17.55 -20.27
N LEU A 47 6.07 18.14 -19.63
CA LEU A 47 7.28 18.60 -20.28
C LEU A 47 8.09 17.45 -20.92
N ARG A 48 8.20 16.31 -20.21
CA ARG A 48 8.84 15.11 -20.76
C ARG A 48 8.05 14.53 -21.93
N ALA A 49 6.72 14.57 -21.89
CA ALA A 49 5.88 14.17 -23.02
C ALA A 49 6.10 15.06 -24.25
N SER A 50 6.21 16.39 -24.06
CA SER A 50 6.50 17.33 -25.15
C SER A 50 7.92 17.20 -25.74
N LEU A 51 8.87 16.67 -24.96
CA LEU A 51 10.25 16.40 -25.37
C LEU A 51 10.45 15.03 -26.02
N GLY A 52 9.41 14.21 -26.16
CA GLY A 52 9.53 12.82 -26.62
C GLY A 52 10.39 11.93 -25.70
N THR A 53 10.74 12.40 -24.49
CA THR A 53 11.64 11.74 -23.53
C THR A 53 10.94 11.35 -22.23
N ALA A 54 9.61 11.29 -22.25
CA ALA A 54 8.92 10.42 -21.31
C ALA A 54 9.41 9.00 -21.59
N PRO A 55 9.82 8.20 -20.58
CA PRO A 55 9.49 6.81 -20.70
C PRO A 55 7.97 6.84 -20.85
N ALA A 56 7.46 6.46 -22.02
CA ALA A 56 6.08 6.01 -22.07
C ALA A 56 5.91 5.14 -20.82
N LEU A 57 4.83 5.32 -20.06
CA LEU A 57 4.34 4.13 -19.40
C LEU A 57 4.10 3.17 -20.56
N ALA A 58 5.10 2.34 -20.87
CA ALA A 58 5.04 1.24 -21.82
C ALA A 58 4.19 0.14 -21.16
N GLY A 59 3.03 0.56 -20.69
CA GLY A 59 2.09 -0.18 -19.90
C GLY A 59 0.77 0.01 -20.60
N LYS A 60 0.21 -1.12 -21.03
CA LYS A 60 -1.11 -1.21 -21.60
C LYS A 60 -2.13 -0.56 -20.68
N THR A 61 -2.81 0.46 -21.16
CA THR A 61 -3.97 1.06 -20.52
C THR A 61 -5.16 0.16 -20.83
N VAL A 62 -5.78 -0.44 -19.80
CA VAL A 62 -6.94 -1.30 -20.02
C VAL A 62 -8.19 -0.63 -19.48
N CYS A 63 -9.17 -0.42 -20.36
CA CYS A 63 -10.49 0.06 -20.03
C CYS A 63 -11.40 -1.14 -19.69
N ASP A 64 -12.23 -0.99 -18.67
CA ASP A 64 -13.26 -1.98 -18.33
C ASP A 64 -14.64 -1.40 -18.65
N ALA A 65 -15.45 -2.15 -19.39
CA ALA A 65 -16.82 -1.81 -19.73
C ALA A 65 -17.74 -2.95 -19.28
N ARG A 66 -18.85 -2.61 -18.62
CA ARG A 66 -19.71 -3.61 -17.99
C ARG A 66 -21.18 -3.24 -18.05
N VAL A 67 -22.04 -4.25 -18.29
CA VAL A 67 -23.50 -4.13 -18.15
C VAL A 67 -24.09 -5.29 -17.35
N ALA A 68 -25.22 -5.06 -16.70
CA ALA A 68 -25.81 -5.99 -15.75
C ALA A 68 -26.67 -7.07 -16.43
N SER A 69 -27.35 -6.73 -17.54
CA SER A 69 -28.22 -7.65 -18.30
C SER A 69 -27.72 -7.89 -19.73
N HIS A 70 -28.01 -9.09 -20.25
CA HIS A 70 -27.78 -9.44 -21.65
C HIS A 70 -28.53 -8.52 -22.63
N ASP A 71 -29.67 -7.97 -22.22
CA ASP A 71 -30.47 -7.04 -23.04
C ASP A 71 -29.71 -5.74 -23.36
N GLN A 72 -28.64 -5.44 -22.60
CA GLN A 72 -27.80 -4.26 -22.77
C GLN A 72 -26.51 -4.56 -23.57
N ALA A 73 -26.40 -5.73 -24.21
CA ALA A 73 -25.18 -6.14 -24.92
C ALA A 73 -24.78 -5.17 -26.05
N GLU A 74 -25.74 -4.60 -26.76
CA GLU A 74 -25.46 -3.57 -27.79
C GLU A 74 -24.96 -2.26 -27.17
N GLN A 75 -25.49 -1.90 -25.99
CA GLN A 75 -25.02 -0.74 -25.23
C GLN A 75 -23.58 -0.96 -24.74
N LEU A 76 -23.23 -2.17 -24.32
CA LEU A 76 -21.89 -2.55 -23.89
C LEU A 76 -20.85 -2.34 -25.01
N LYS A 77 -21.17 -2.74 -26.24
CA LYS A 77 -20.30 -2.50 -27.42
C LYS A 77 -20.06 -1.00 -27.65
N THR A 78 -21.13 -0.21 -27.55
CA THR A 78 -21.05 1.25 -27.72
C THR A 78 -20.22 1.91 -26.61
N GLN A 79 -20.39 1.47 -25.35
CA GLN A 79 -19.61 1.95 -24.21
C GLN A 79 -18.13 1.60 -24.34
N ALA A 80 -17.82 0.36 -24.73
CA ALA A 80 -16.45 -0.11 -24.97
C ALA A 80 -15.74 0.74 -26.03
N ALA A 81 -16.36 0.96 -27.18
CA ALA A 81 -15.80 1.77 -28.27
C ALA A 81 -15.60 3.25 -27.88
N ARG A 82 -16.55 3.82 -27.10
CA ARG A 82 -16.41 5.19 -26.60
C ARG A 82 -15.25 5.33 -25.62
N LEU A 83 -15.07 4.36 -24.73
CA LEU A 83 -13.96 4.35 -23.77
C LEU A 83 -12.61 4.24 -24.49
N GLU A 84 -12.48 3.28 -25.42
CA GLU A 84 -11.26 3.12 -26.22
C GLU A 84 -10.89 4.42 -26.95
N LYS A 85 -11.86 5.00 -27.67
CA LYS A 85 -11.67 6.24 -28.41
C LYS A 85 -11.23 7.40 -27.51
N HIS A 86 -11.87 7.56 -26.34
CA HIS A 86 -11.52 8.62 -25.40
C HIS A 86 -10.06 8.54 -24.95
N TYR A 87 -9.56 7.35 -24.61
CA TYR A 87 -8.18 7.18 -24.15
C TYR A 87 -7.15 7.25 -25.29
N VAL A 88 -7.51 6.82 -26.50
CA VAL A 88 -6.67 7.05 -27.69
C VAL A 88 -6.53 8.55 -27.96
N GLU A 89 -7.65 9.30 -27.94
CA GLU A 89 -7.65 10.76 -28.12
C GLU A 89 -6.91 11.50 -26.99
N ALA A 90 -6.92 10.95 -25.78
CA ALA A 90 -6.14 11.47 -24.64
C ALA A 90 -4.63 11.17 -24.73
N GLY A 91 -4.17 10.48 -25.79
CA GLY A 91 -2.74 10.27 -26.07
C GLY A 91 -2.13 9.03 -25.41
N PHE A 92 -2.94 8.05 -25.01
CA PHE A 92 -2.43 6.77 -24.51
C PHE A 92 -2.02 5.86 -25.68
N ALA A 93 -0.79 5.33 -25.64
CA ALA A 93 -0.16 4.64 -26.77
C ALA A 93 -0.58 3.16 -26.96
N ASP A 94 -1.03 2.49 -25.90
CA ASP A 94 -1.47 1.09 -25.92
C ASP A 94 -2.75 0.98 -25.08
N VAL A 95 -3.91 1.02 -25.74
CA VAL A 95 -5.24 0.96 -25.10
C VAL A 95 -5.88 -0.37 -25.46
N GLY A 96 -6.39 -1.09 -24.46
CA GLY A 96 -7.21 -2.28 -24.67
C GLY A 96 -8.51 -2.18 -23.89
N VAL A 97 -9.58 -2.84 -24.37
CA VAL A 97 -10.86 -2.91 -23.66
C VAL A 97 -11.15 -4.33 -23.19
N VAL A 98 -11.65 -4.44 -21.97
CA VAL A 98 -12.27 -5.66 -21.42
C VAL A 98 -13.75 -5.38 -21.27
N THR A 99 -14.57 -6.30 -21.74
CA THR A 99 -16.03 -6.22 -21.63
C THR A 99 -16.54 -7.33 -20.74
N ASP A 100 -17.45 -7.00 -19.83
CA ASP A 100 -18.04 -7.96 -18.90
C ASP A 100 -19.58 -7.87 -18.89
N LEU A 101 -20.22 -9.04 -18.94
CA LEU A 101 -21.67 -9.18 -18.82
C LEU A 101 -22.05 -9.80 -17.47
N GLY A 102 -22.97 -9.19 -16.74
CA GLY A 102 -23.56 -9.72 -15.50
C GLY A 102 -23.28 -8.90 -14.25
N SER A 103 -24.10 -9.09 -13.21
CA SER A 103 -24.24 -8.21 -12.03
C SER A 103 -23.25 -8.43 -10.88
N GLY A 104 -22.49 -9.53 -10.82
CA GLY A 104 -21.60 -9.86 -9.69
C GLY A 104 -20.11 -10.00 -10.05
N LEU A 105 -19.19 -9.64 -9.13
CA LEU A 105 -17.75 -9.80 -9.34
C LEU A 105 -17.41 -11.29 -9.44
N ASN A 106 -17.03 -11.77 -10.64
CA ASN A 106 -16.76 -13.18 -10.89
C ASN A 106 -15.29 -13.37 -11.29
N TYR A 107 -14.49 -13.87 -10.36
CA TYR A 107 -13.06 -14.11 -10.52
C TYR A 107 -12.69 -15.19 -11.55
N ARG A 108 -13.68 -15.94 -12.08
CA ARG A 108 -13.48 -16.91 -13.17
C ARG A 108 -13.62 -16.28 -14.56
N LYS A 109 -14.03 -15.02 -14.65
CA LYS A 109 -14.17 -14.32 -15.93
C LYS A 109 -12.79 -14.12 -16.56
N LYS A 110 -12.67 -14.55 -17.82
CA LYS A 110 -11.42 -14.50 -18.59
C LYS A 110 -10.87 -13.06 -18.70
N GLY A 111 -11.75 -12.06 -18.80
CA GLY A 111 -11.37 -10.64 -18.84
C GLY A 111 -10.65 -10.17 -17.57
N LEU A 112 -11.28 -10.41 -16.42
CA LEU A 112 -10.72 -10.08 -15.10
C LEU A 112 -9.42 -10.87 -14.80
N GLN A 113 -9.37 -12.16 -15.16
CA GLN A 113 -8.15 -12.96 -14.99
C GLN A 113 -7.00 -12.42 -15.84
N ARG A 114 -7.27 -12.01 -17.09
CA ARG A 114 -6.27 -11.40 -17.97
C ARG A 114 -5.73 -10.09 -17.38
N LEU A 115 -6.62 -9.21 -16.89
CA LEU A 115 -6.24 -7.97 -16.20
C LEU A 115 -5.32 -8.22 -15.00
N LEU A 116 -5.69 -9.18 -14.16
CA LEU A 116 -4.93 -9.52 -12.97
C LEU A 116 -3.55 -10.05 -13.35
N MET A 117 -3.46 -10.94 -14.34
CA MET A 117 -2.20 -11.48 -14.83
C MET A 117 -1.29 -10.42 -15.44
N ASP A 118 -1.83 -9.51 -16.25
CA ASP A 118 -1.05 -8.43 -16.87
C ASP A 118 -0.51 -7.46 -15.82
N HIS A 119 -1.31 -7.11 -14.81
CA HIS A 119 -0.85 -6.28 -13.67
C HIS A 119 0.22 -6.98 -12.83
N LEU A 120 0.06 -8.29 -12.58
CA LEU A 120 1.06 -9.09 -11.88
C LEU A 120 2.37 -9.16 -12.67
N ARG A 121 2.34 -9.38 -13.99
CA ARG A 121 3.54 -9.35 -14.84
C ARG A 121 4.23 -7.99 -14.79
N GLY A 122 3.49 -6.88 -14.83
CA GLY A 122 4.05 -5.54 -14.68
C GLY A 122 4.74 -5.33 -13.32
N ARG A 123 4.17 -5.86 -12.24
CA ARG A 123 4.81 -5.85 -10.91
C ARG A 123 6.06 -6.73 -10.87
N LEU A 124 6.04 -7.92 -11.47
CA LEU A 124 7.20 -8.82 -11.55
C LEU A 124 8.35 -8.20 -12.34
N ALA A 125 8.07 -7.58 -13.49
CA ALA A 125 9.09 -6.87 -14.28
C ALA A 125 9.72 -5.71 -13.50
N ARG A 126 8.92 -4.98 -12.72
CA ARG A 126 9.41 -3.91 -11.84
C ARG A 126 10.28 -4.42 -10.70
N LEU A 127 9.94 -5.59 -10.13
CA LEU A 127 10.76 -6.28 -9.13
C LEU A 127 12.09 -6.75 -9.74
N ALA A 128 12.06 -7.35 -10.93
CA ALA A 128 13.25 -7.77 -11.67
C ALA A 128 14.17 -6.60 -12.02
N ALA A 129 13.61 -5.44 -12.35
CA ALA A 129 14.36 -4.21 -12.63
C ALA A 129 14.94 -3.52 -11.36
N ASN A 130 14.79 -4.14 -10.19
CA ASN A 130 15.26 -3.64 -8.89
C ASN A 130 14.84 -2.19 -8.58
N VAL A 131 13.70 -1.74 -9.13
CA VAL A 131 13.14 -0.43 -8.82
C VAL A 131 12.53 -0.52 -7.42
N PRO A 132 13.07 0.17 -6.40
CA PRO A 132 12.60 0.00 -5.03
C PRO A 132 11.11 0.31 -4.91
N GLY A 133 10.29 -0.74 -4.72
CA GLY A 133 8.85 -0.60 -4.50
C GLY A 133 8.52 0.00 -3.14
N ILE A 134 9.45 -0.13 -2.19
CA ILE A 134 9.30 0.25 -0.79
C ILE A 134 10.20 1.45 -0.50
N CYS A 135 9.57 2.54 -0.05
CA CYS A 135 10.23 3.78 0.34
C CYS A 135 9.87 4.04 1.81
N PHE A 136 10.76 3.63 2.73
CA PHE A 136 10.60 3.92 4.16
C PHE A 136 10.72 5.43 4.39
N GLY A 137 9.72 6.04 5.02
CA GLY A 137 9.59 7.49 5.16
C GLY A 137 8.55 8.13 4.23
N THR A 138 7.93 7.37 3.32
CA THR A 138 6.96 7.78 2.28
C THR A 138 7.57 8.43 1.03
N ARG A 139 7.17 7.98 -0.16
CA ARG A 139 7.61 8.58 -1.43
C ARG A 139 7.33 10.09 -1.51
N LYS A 140 6.23 10.53 -0.90
CA LYS A 140 5.85 11.95 -0.81
C LYS A 140 6.92 12.75 -0.06
N LEU A 141 7.27 12.34 1.16
CA LEU A 141 8.27 13.04 1.97
C LEU A 141 9.66 12.98 1.34
N LEU A 142 10.03 11.86 0.69
CA LEU A 142 11.29 11.80 -0.06
C LEU A 142 11.33 12.85 -1.19
N GLY A 143 10.22 13.01 -1.93
CA GLY A 143 10.13 13.98 -3.02
C GLY A 143 10.16 15.44 -2.55
N GLN A 144 9.71 15.71 -1.32
CA GLN A 144 9.71 17.06 -0.73
C GLN A 144 11.12 17.64 -0.53
N GLN A 145 12.17 16.81 -0.57
CA GLN A 145 13.56 17.27 -0.50
C GLN A 145 13.93 18.28 -1.60
N HIS A 146 13.24 18.23 -2.74
CA HIS A 146 13.47 19.10 -3.90
C HIS A 146 12.64 20.40 -3.85
N HIS A 147 11.69 20.50 -2.92
CA HIS A 147 10.72 21.60 -2.84
C HIS A 147 10.40 21.94 -1.38
N LEU A 148 11.44 22.32 -0.62
CA LEU A 148 11.36 22.53 0.83
C LEU A 148 10.33 23.60 1.21
N GLU A 149 10.29 24.73 0.49
CA GLU A 149 9.35 25.83 0.74
C GLU A 149 7.89 25.41 0.56
N LEU A 150 7.58 24.70 -0.55
CA LEU A 150 6.23 24.17 -0.80
C LEU A 150 5.82 23.10 0.23
N ALA A 151 6.81 22.41 0.79
CA ALA A 151 6.63 21.39 1.82
C ALA A 151 6.64 21.95 3.25
N ARG A 152 6.75 23.29 3.41
CA ARG A 152 6.83 23.98 4.71
C ARG A 152 8.02 23.54 5.56
N PHE A 153 9.15 23.24 4.93
CA PHE A 153 10.42 23.04 5.61
C PHE A 153 11.31 24.27 5.42
N ASP A 154 11.69 24.92 6.52
CA ASP A 154 12.54 26.13 6.48
C ASP A 154 13.95 25.84 5.95
N ARG A 155 14.42 24.60 6.13
CA ARG A 155 15.75 24.16 5.70
C ARG A 155 15.82 22.66 5.46
N ARG A 156 16.78 22.23 4.64
CA ARG A 156 17.02 20.81 4.32
C ARG A 156 17.22 19.94 5.56
N GLY A 157 17.86 20.50 6.59
CA GLY A 157 18.06 19.80 7.85
C GLY A 157 16.78 19.54 8.65
N ALA A 158 15.72 20.33 8.47
CA ALA A 158 14.41 20.08 9.08
C ALA A 158 13.70 18.93 8.36
N TRP A 159 13.70 18.96 7.03
CA TRP A 159 13.24 17.85 6.20
C TRP A 159 13.95 16.54 6.54
N LEU A 160 15.30 16.56 6.64
CA LEU A 160 16.07 15.35 6.90
C LEU A 160 15.71 14.71 8.24
N ARG A 161 15.46 15.51 9.29
CA ARG A 161 15.00 15.01 10.59
C ARG A 161 13.63 14.35 10.50
N GLU A 162 12.66 15.00 9.83
CA GLU A 162 11.32 14.43 9.66
C GLU A 162 11.37 13.15 8.79
N TRP A 163 12.17 13.16 7.73
CA TRP A 163 12.42 12.00 6.88
C TRP A 163 12.99 10.83 7.67
N GLN A 164 14.02 11.07 8.48
CA GLN A 164 14.64 10.06 9.33
C GLN A 164 13.67 9.57 10.41
N ALA A 165 12.91 10.47 11.06
CA ALA A 165 11.90 10.10 12.03
C ALA A 165 10.83 9.18 11.41
N ARG A 166 10.30 9.55 10.24
CA ARG A 166 9.34 8.74 9.48
C ARG A 166 9.92 7.46 8.91
N ARG A 167 11.23 7.39 8.66
CA ARG A 167 11.88 6.14 8.24
C ARG A 167 12.13 5.20 9.42
N SER A 168 12.50 5.75 10.57
CA SER A 168 12.90 5.00 11.76
C SER A 168 11.77 4.74 12.76
N HIS A 169 10.55 5.21 12.49
CA HIS A 169 9.38 4.91 13.35
C HIS A 169 8.94 3.45 13.30
N GLN A 170 9.45 2.64 12.38
CA GLN A 170 9.15 1.22 12.32
C GLN A 170 10.38 0.38 11.99
N VAL A 171 10.43 -0.82 12.55
CA VAL A 171 11.38 -1.88 12.16
C VAL A 171 10.63 -3.19 12.01
N PHE A 172 11.04 -4.00 11.03
CA PHE A 172 10.44 -5.29 10.73
C PHE A 172 11.51 -6.37 10.74
N PHE A 173 11.29 -7.42 11.52
CA PHE A 173 12.12 -8.62 11.59
C PHE A 173 11.33 -9.77 10.99
N VAL A 174 11.78 -10.28 9.85
CA VAL A 174 11.15 -11.42 9.17
C VAL A 174 11.44 -12.68 9.97
N GLY A 175 10.41 -13.46 10.31
CA GLY A 175 10.59 -14.75 10.96
C GLY A 175 11.19 -15.79 10.00
N SER A 176 12.02 -16.65 10.56
CA SER A 176 12.58 -17.86 9.95
C SER A 176 12.20 -19.06 10.81
N LYS A 177 11.90 -20.19 10.16
CA LYS A 177 11.59 -21.45 10.85
C LYS A 177 12.86 -22.15 11.35
N ASP A 178 13.99 -21.87 10.70
CA ASP A 178 15.28 -22.51 10.97
C ASP A 178 15.99 -21.89 12.18
N GLU A 179 15.37 -20.89 12.81
CA GLU A 179 15.91 -20.12 13.93
C GLU A 179 15.03 -20.26 15.17
N THR A 180 15.63 -20.42 16.34
CA THR A 180 14.90 -20.51 17.61
C THR A 180 14.07 -19.25 17.85
N ALA A 181 12.77 -19.41 18.10
CA ALA A 181 11.82 -18.33 18.35
C ALA A 181 11.77 -17.26 17.22
N GLY A 182 12.03 -17.69 15.98
CA GLY A 182 11.73 -16.90 14.77
C GLY A 182 12.94 -16.21 14.15
N ASN A 183 13.70 -15.37 14.85
CA ASN A 183 14.74 -14.55 14.19
C ASN A 183 15.93 -14.30 15.12
N GLN A 184 17.16 -14.56 14.65
CA GLN A 184 18.41 -14.28 15.42
C GLN A 184 18.53 -12.84 15.91
N LEU A 185 17.92 -11.89 15.21
CA LEU A 185 17.92 -10.48 15.53
C LEU A 185 16.81 -10.09 16.51
N CYS A 186 15.76 -10.89 16.66
CA CYS A 186 14.59 -10.56 17.47
C CYS A 186 13.92 -11.84 17.97
N GLN A 187 14.20 -12.22 19.22
CA GLN A 187 13.75 -13.46 19.83
C GLN A 187 12.81 -13.18 21.00
N LEU A 188 11.72 -13.94 21.07
CA LEU A 188 10.80 -13.91 22.19
C LEU A 188 11.20 -14.98 23.21
N GLN A 189 11.33 -14.59 24.47
CA GLN A 189 11.64 -15.48 25.58
C GLN A 189 10.49 -15.42 26.57
N ARG A 190 10.07 -16.59 27.08
CA ARG A 190 9.06 -16.66 28.13
C ARG A 190 9.75 -16.54 29.48
N THR A 191 9.28 -15.63 30.34
CA THR A 191 9.79 -15.50 31.71
C THR A 191 9.08 -16.48 32.64
N ALA A 192 9.68 -16.73 33.82
CA ALA A 192 9.11 -17.65 34.82
C ALA A 192 7.69 -17.25 35.25
N ASP A 193 7.40 -15.95 35.27
CA ASP A 193 6.11 -15.39 35.68
C ASP A 193 5.02 -15.44 34.59
N GLY A 194 5.32 -16.06 33.44
CA GLY A 194 4.39 -16.17 32.31
C GLY A 194 4.26 -14.91 31.44
N ALA A 195 5.04 -13.87 31.73
CA ALA A 195 5.26 -12.74 30.83
C ALA A 195 6.27 -13.10 29.72
N TYR A 196 6.49 -12.17 28.80
CA TYR A 196 7.46 -12.35 27.72
C TYR A 196 8.54 -11.25 27.77
N ALA A 197 9.76 -11.63 27.40
CA ALA A 197 10.86 -10.72 27.14
C ALA A 197 11.24 -10.76 25.66
N LEU A 198 11.31 -9.60 25.02
CA LEU A 198 11.73 -9.48 23.63
C LEU A 198 13.21 -9.07 23.57
N LYS A 199 14.05 -9.98 23.09
CA LYS A 199 15.49 -9.79 22.95
C LYS A 199 15.84 -9.40 21.52
N ILE A 200 16.43 -8.22 21.33
CA ILE A 200 16.76 -7.65 20.02
C ILE A 200 18.27 -7.47 19.89
N ARG A 201 18.88 -8.00 18.83
CA ARG A 201 20.30 -7.78 18.51
C ARG A 201 20.49 -6.36 18.00
N VAL A 202 21.30 -5.58 18.70
CA VAL A 202 21.68 -4.23 18.29
C VAL A 202 22.89 -4.32 17.36
N PRO A 203 22.87 -3.70 16.15
CA PRO A 203 24.03 -3.68 15.27
C PRO A 203 25.26 -3.03 15.94
N ASP A 204 26.46 -3.59 15.70
CA ASP A 204 27.68 -3.16 16.38
C ASP A 204 28.03 -1.68 16.18
N ARG A 205 27.61 -1.08 15.06
CA ARG A 205 27.79 0.36 14.78
C ARG A 205 26.99 1.28 15.70
N LEU A 206 25.99 0.76 16.39
CA LEU A 206 25.15 1.50 17.35
C LEU A 206 25.59 1.27 18.79
N LEU A 207 26.55 0.39 19.03
CA LEU A 207 27.03 0.03 20.36
C LEU A 207 28.25 0.87 20.75
N SER A 208 28.22 1.37 21.98
CA SER A 208 29.41 1.83 22.68
C SER A 208 30.14 0.64 23.31
N PRO A 209 31.44 0.74 23.68
CA PRO A 209 32.21 -0.39 24.24
C PRO A 209 31.64 -1.00 25.53
N ARG A 210 30.72 -0.30 26.21
CA ARG A 210 30.05 -0.74 27.45
C ARG A 210 28.62 -1.21 27.21
N ASP A 211 28.09 -1.05 26.00
CA ASP A 211 26.71 -1.39 25.69
C ASP A 211 26.58 -2.90 25.44
N ASP A 212 25.48 -3.49 25.91
CA ASP A 212 25.17 -4.88 25.59
C ASP A 212 24.83 -5.01 24.10
N ARG A 213 25.28 -6.09 23.49
CA ARG A 213 24.92 -6.49 22.13
C ARG A 213 23.42 -6.70 21.95
N TYR A 214 22.69 -6.93 23.04
CA TYR A 214 21.26 -7.16 23.03
C TYR A 214 20.50 -6.10 23.83
N LEU A 215 19.43 -5.59 23.23
CA LEU A 215 18.37 -4.87 23.91
C LEU A 215 17.32 -5.87 24.38
N VAL A 216 17.12 -6.00 25.68
CA VAL A 216 16.07 -6.86 26.27
C VAL A 216 14.94 -5.98 26.76
N ILE A 217 13.75 -6.21 26.23
CA ILE A 217 12.52 -5.53 26.62
C ILE A 217 11.71 -6.52 27.46
N CYS A 218 11.63 -6.29 28.76
CA CYS A 218 10.86 -7.12 29.69
C CYS A 218 9.37 -6.79 29.64
N ASP A 219 8.56 -7.63 30.29
CA ASP A 219 7.14 -7.40 30.54
C ASP A 219 6.31 -7.10 29.27
N VAL A 220 6.61 -7.80 28.19
CA VAL A 220 5.83 -7.75 26.95
C VAL A 220 4.56 -8.58 27.16
N ILE A 221 3.41 -7.90 27.19
CA ILE A 221 2.09 -8.48 27.44
C ILE A 221 1.27 -8.53 26.16
N PHE A 222 0.88 -9.73 25.75
CA PHE A 222 -0.09 -9.92 24.67
C PHE A 222 -1.48 -10.13 25.26
N ASP A 223 -2.40 -9.25 24.91
CA ASP A 223 -3.80 -9.31 25.34
C ASP A 223 -4.62 -10.29 24.49
N TYR A 224 -4.22 -10.51 23.23
CA TYR A 224 -4.93 -11.36 22.29
C TYR A 224 -4.13 -12.60 21.94
N ASP A 225 -4.82 -13.74 21.90
CA ASP A 225 -4.33 -15.03 21.37
C ASP A 225 -3.01 -15.53 21.99
N ARG A 226 -2.85 -15.30 23.30
CA ARG A 226 -1.68 -15.73 24.07
C ARG A 226 -1.48 -17.25 24.02
N ALA A 227 -2.58 -18.01 23.98
CA ALA A 227 -2.54 -19.47 23.90
C ALA A 227 -1.95 -19.92 22.56
N ALA A 228 -2.42 -19.41 21.42
CA ALA A 228 -1.87 -19.78 20.12
C ALA A 228 -0.43 -19.31 19.95
N LEU A 229 -0.05 -18.15 20.50
CA LEU A 229 1.35 -17.71 20.52
C LEU A 229 2.23 -18.69 21.31
N GLY A 230 1.75 -19.17 22.47
CA GLY A 230 2.42 -20.21 23.25
C GLY A 230 2.62 -21.50 22.45
N THR A 231 1.55 -21.99 21.82
CA THR A 231 1.63 -23.18 20.94
C THR A 231 2.56 -22.96 19.75
N ALA A 232 2.57 -21.76 19.14
CA ALA A 232 3.45 -21.43 18.03
C ALA A 232 4.93 -21.40 18.44
N LEU A 233 5.23 -20.93 19.66
CA LEU A 233 6.58 -20.99 20.23
C LEU A 233 7.03 -22.43 20.48
N GLU A 234 6.17 -23.25 21.08
CA GLU A 234 6.46 -24.67 21.34
C GLU A 234 6.64 -25.48 20.05
N ALA A 235 5.87 -25.17 19.01
CA ALA A 235 5.97 -25.79 17.69
C ALA A 235 7.09 -25.21 16.81
N ASN A 236 7.89 -24.27 17.34
CA ASN A 236 8.96 -23.57 16.62
C ASN A 236 8.51 -22.97 15.27
N VAL A 237 7.35 -22.30 15.27
CA VAL A 237 6.82 -21.59 14.11
C VAL A 237 7.60 -20.29 13.90
N ALA A 238 7.81 -19.92 12.63
CA ALA A 238 8.43 -18.65 12.28
C ALA A 238 7.60 -17.45 12.80
N LEU A 239 8.20 -16.67 13.70
CA LEU A 239 7.60 -15.44 14.24
C LEU A 239 8.19 -14.21 13.55
N SER A 240 7.34 -13.44 12.88
CA SER A 240 7.71 -12.13 12.31
C SER A 240 7.33 -11.01 13.27
N TRP A 241 8.22 -10.03 13.45
CA TRP A 241 8.02 -8.91 14.36
C TRP A 241 7.95 -7.59 13.61
N ARG A 242 6.98 -6.77 13.96
CA ARG A 242 6.94 -5.35 13.58
C ARG A 242 6.94 -4.51 14.85
N LEU A 243 8.00 -3.73 15.07
CA LEU A 243 8.00 -2.69 16.09
C LEU A 243 7.62 -1.38 15.44
N HIS A 244 6.61 -0.71 15.98
CA HIS A 244 6.07 0.51 15.41
C HIS A 244 5.90 1.55 16.51
N ARG A 245 6.42 2.75 16.25
CA ARG A 245 6.30 3.91 17.12
C ARG A 245 5.18 4.82 16.61
N ASP A 246 4.22 5.08 17.48
CA ASP A 246 3.20 6.12 17.29
C ASP A 246 3.42 7.27 18.29
N GLU A 247 2.45 8.19 18.38
CA GLU A 247 2.47 9.33 19.31
C GLU A 247 2.41 8.90 20.78
N ARG A 248 1.89 7.71 21.08
CA ARG A 248 1.72 7.18 22.45
C ARG A 248 2.92 6.34 22.89
N GLY A 249 3.67 5.76 21.97
CA GLY A 249 4.87 5.01 22.29
C GLY A 249 5.22 3.93 21.27
N TRP A 250 6.03 2.97 21.71
CA TRP A 250 6.36 1.80 20.91
C TRP A 250 5.35 0.68 21.13
N ARG A 251 5.00 0.01 20.04
CA ARG A 251 4.18 -1.20 20.05
C ARG A 251 4.92 -2.32 19.35
N ALA A 252 4.92 -3.50 19.96
CA ALA A 252 5.39 -4.72 19.35
C ALA A 252 4.22 -5.49 18.75
N PHE A 253 4.35 -5.87 17.49
CA PHE A 253 3.40 -6.72 16.79
C PHE A 253 4.10 -8.03 16.42
N VAL A 254 3.50 -9.15 16.80
CA VAL A 254 3.96 -10.48 16.40
C VAL A 254 2.99 -11.10 15.41
N SER A 255 3.50 -11.65 14.33
CA SER A 255 2.74 -12.35 13.30
C SER A 255 3.32 -13.74 13.07
N PHE A 256 2.44 -14.74 13.07
CA PHE A 256 2.79 -16.13 12.90
C PHE A 256 1.66 -16.87 12.20
N ASN A 257 1.96 -18.03 11.64
CA ASN A 257 0.94 -18.85 11.00
C ASN A 257 0.07 -19.48 12.10
N HIS A 258 -1.21 -19.13 12.08
CA HIS A 258 -2.20 -19.81 12.89
C HIS A 258 -2.59 -21.12 12.19
N PRO A 259 -2.67 -22.26 12.90
CA PRO A 259 -3.25 -23.47 12.32
C PRO A 259 -4.66 -23.15 11.81
N ALA A 260 -5.00 -23.62 10.61
CA ALA A 260 -6.34 -23.43 10.09
C ALA A 260 -7.35 -24.06 11.05
N ALA A 261 -8.34 -23.28 11.48
CA ALA A 261 -9.45 -23.84 12.24
C ALA A 261 -10.11 -24.95 11.43
N GLU A 262 -10.60 -25.98 12.11
CA GLU A 262 -11.38 -27.02 11.47
C GLU A 262 -12.56 -26.39 10.75
N LYS A 263 -12.76 -26.73 9.47
CA LYS A 263 -13.85 -26.18 8.68
C LYS A 263 -15.15 -26.83 9.14
N SER A 264 -15.83 -26.18 10.07
CA SER A 264 -17.18 -26.56 10.51
C SER A 264 -18.26 -25.94 9.64
N SER A 265 -18.04 -25.85 8.33
CA SER A 265 -19.10 -25.40 7.41
C SER A 265 -20.19 -26.45 7.37
N LEU A 266 -21.31 -26.15 8.04
CA LEU A 266 -22.52 -26.96 8.01
C LEU A 266 -23.15 -26.91 6.61
N ASP A 267 -23.97 -27.91 6.28
CA ASP A 267 -24.74 -27.90 5.04
C ASP A 267 -25.65 -26.66 4.97
N VAL A 268 -25.91 -26.13 3.78
CA VAL A 268 -26.78 -24.95 3.56
C VAL A 268 -28.19 -25.18 4.12
N ALA A 269 -28.60 -26.44 4.30
CA ALA A 269 -29.81 -26.85 5.03
C ALA A 269 -29.81 -26.46 6.52
N HIS A 270 -28.73 -25.87 7.06
CA HIS A 270 -28.64 -25.31 8.41
C HIS A 270 -28.63 -23.77 8.39
N GLY A 271 -28.75 -23.15 7.22
CA GLY A 271 -28.66 -21.71 7.05
C GLY A 271 -27.36 -21.26 6.39
N ALA A 272 -27.15 -19.96 6.34
CA ALA A 272 -25.99 -19.37 5.69
C ALA A 272 -25.51 -18.10 6.40
N THR A 273 -24.20 -17.88 6.41
CA THR A 273 -23.61 -16.60 6.79
C THR A 273 -23.32 -15.78 5.52
N GLY A 274 -24.13 -14.75 5.28
CA GLY A 274 -23.88 -13.74 4.27
C GLY A 274 -22.88 -12.70 4.78
N ILE A 275 -21.84 -12.44 3.99
CA ILE A 275 -20.85 -11.41 4.27
C ILE A 275 -20.88 -10.42 3.10
N ASP A 276 -21.19 -9.16 3.40
CA ASP A 276 -21.21 -8.06 2.43
C ASP A 276 -20.17 -7.00 2.80
N PHE A 277 -19.35 -6.62 1.81
CA PHE A 277 -18.26 -5.67 1.97
C PHE A 277 -18.70 -4.31 1.43
N ASN A 278 -19.12 -3.44 2.34
CA ASN A 278 -19.45 -2.05 2.02
C ASN A 278 -18.22 -1.15 2.16
N VAL A 279 -18.30 0.05 1.56
CA VAL A 279 -17.20 1.03 1.55
C VAL A 279 -16.81 1.47 2.97
N ASP A 280 -17.76 1.45 3.90
CA ASP A 280 -17.66 1.99 5.25
C ASP A 280 -17.88 0.93 6.35
N HIS A 281 -18.37 -0.27 6.03
CA HIS A 281 -18.61 -1.33 7.00
C HIS A 281 -18.57 -2.72 6.38
N LEU A 282 -18.36 -3.72 7.24
CA LEU A 282 -18.59 -5.12 6.95
C LEU A 282 -19.96 -5.49 7.52
N ALA A 283 -20.91 -5.89 6.67
CA ALA A 283 -22.19 -6.42 7.10
C ALA A 283 -22.14 -7.94 7.11
N VAL A 284 -22.54 -8.53 8.23
CA VAL A 284 -22.64 -9.98 8.40
C VAL A 284 -24.07 -10.31 8.77
N THR A 285 -24.69 -11.21 8.00
CA THR A 285 -26.04 -11.70 8.25
C THR A 285 -26.02 -13.21 8.37
N GLU A 286 -26.66 -13.74 9.39
CA GLU A 286 -26.93 -15.16 9.52
C GLU A 286 -28.39 -15.41 9.15
N THR A 287 -28.62 -16.33 8.22
CA THR A 287 -29.95 -16.77 7.81
C THR A 287 -30.17 -18.21 8.21
N ASP A 288 -31.40 -18.56 8.54
CA ASP A 288 -31.82 -19.95 8.68
C ASP A 288 -31.96 -20.65 7.30
N PRO A 289 -32.30 -21.95 7.26
CA PRO A 289 -32.48 -22.70 6.00
C PRO A 289 -33.61 -22.17 5.10
N PHE A 290 -34.52 -21.36 5.66
CA PHE A 290 -35.64 -20.74 4.95
C PHE A 290 -35.32 -19.31 4.50
N ALA A 291 -34.06 -18.89 4.60
CA ALA A 291 -33.57 -17.54 4.31
C ALA A 291 -34.15 -16.44 5.22
N THR A 292 -34.67 -16.82 6.39
CA THR A 292 -35.07 -15.84 7.42
C THR A 292 -33.81 -15.32 8.12
N CYS A 293 -33.67 -14.00 8.19
CA CYS A 293 -32.59 -13.37 8.95
C CYS A 293 -32.75 -13.67 10.45
N GLN A 294 -31.76 -14.35 11.02
CA GLN A 294 -31.71 -14.69 12.45
C GLN A 294 -30.86 -13.69 13.22
N ALA A 295 -29.74 -13.26 12.64
CA ALA A 295 -28.86 -12.28 13.23
C ALA A 295 -28.23 -11.39 12.16
N ARG A 296 -28.04 -10.11 12.50
CA ARG A 296 -27.31 -9.15 11.66
C ARG A 296 -26.36 -8.34 12.52
N ALA A 297 -25.13 -8.20 12.06
CA ALA A 297 -24.10 -7.37 12.68
C ALA A 297 -23.39 -6.54 11.62
N ASP A 298 -23.28 -5.23 11.87
CA ASP A 298 -22.57 -4.30 11.00
C ASP A 298 -21.32 -3.79 11.74
N SER A 299 -20.14 -4.22 11.30
CA SER A 299 -18.86 -3.75 11.83
C SER A 299 -18.36 -2.58 10.98
N HIS A 300 -18.46 -1.36 11.50
CA HIS A 300 -18.00 -0.18 10.79
C HIS A 300 -16.48 -0.25 10.61
N CYS A 301 -16.03 -0.25 9.35
CA CYS A 301 -14.65 -0.22 8.97
C CYS A 301 -14.12 1.19 9.26
N CYS A 302 -13.62 1.39 10.48
CA CYS A 302 -12.87 2.60 10.83
C CYS A 302 -11.79 2.82 9.76
N SER A 303 -11.70 4.05 9.24
CA SER A 303 -11.03 4.50 8.01
C SER A 303 -9.50 4.36 7.98
N ARG A 304 -8.96 3.19 8.36
CA ARG A 304 -7.56 2.78 8.22
C ARG A 304 -7.47 1.26 8.09
N MET A 305 -7.78 0.76 6.89
CA MET A 305 -7.50 -0.62 6.50
C MET A 305 -5.99 -0.77 6.25
N TYR A 306 -5.20 -1.01 7.30
CA TYR A 306 -4.02 -1.84 7.15
C TYR A 306 -4.50 -3.29 7.09
N PRO A 307 -3.99 -4.15 6.19
CA PRO A 307 -4.37 -5.56 6.19
C PRO A 307 -4.02 -6.12 7.57
N GLN A 308 -5.04 -6.56 8.31
CA GLN A 308 -4.87 -7.36 9.50
C GLN A 308 -4.41 -8.75 9.06
N VAL A 309 -3.11 -8.87 8.79
CA VAL A 309 -2.39 -10.08 9.14
C VAL A 309 -2.39 -10.08 10.66
N GLY A 310 -2.87 -11.16 11.29
CA GLY A 310 -2.96 -11.29 12.75
C GLY A 310 -1.67 -10.83 13.43
N ALA A 311 -1.70 -9.61 13.94
CA ALA A 311 -0.55 -8.92 14.47
C ALA A 311 -0.99 -8.34 15.80
N THR A 312 -0.69 -9.05 16.88
CA THR A 312 -1.14 -8.67 18.23
C THR A 312 -0.33 -7.47 18.72
N PRO A 313 -0.94 -6.30 18.98
CA PRO A 313 -0.24 -5.17 19.55
C PRO A 313 0.01 -5.38 21.05
N CYS A 314 1.25 -5.23 21.49
CA CYS A 314 1.61 -5.00 22.90
C CYS A 314 2.12 -3.58 23.07
N SER A 315 1.65 -2.84 24.08
CA SER A 315 2.26 -1.57 24.50
C SER A 315 3.55 -1.84 25.25
N LEU A 316 4.64 -1.19 24.85
CA LEU A 316 5.90 -1.24 25.58
C LEU A 316 5.98 0.00 26.49
N THR A 317 5.81 -0.18 27.79
CA THR A 317 6.12 0.84 28.81
C THR A 317 7.61 0.86 29.08
N ARG A 318 8.16 2.06 29.23
CA ARG A 318 9.57 2.30 29.56
C ARG A 318 9.89 1.91 30.99
#